data_AF-A0A813LMU2-F1
#
_entry.id   AF-A0A813LMU2-F1
#
_cell.length_a   1.000
_cell.length_b   1.000
_cell.length_c   1.000
_cell.angle_alpha   90.00
_cell.angle_beta   90.00
_cell.angle_gamma   90.00
#
_symmetry.space_group_name_H-M   'P 1'
#
loop_
_entity.id
_entity.type
_entity.pdbx_description
1 polymer ?
#
loop_
_entity_poly.entity_id
_entity_poly.type
_entity_poly.pdbx_seq_one_letter_code
_entity_poly.pdbx_strand_id
1 'polypeptide(L)'
;MGTGNVGPYLRFEPDQTNTYMSRDGGLTWVEAHKGAFIYEFGDHGGLIVMADDIRKTKLVVFSWNEGQSWYDFELSDVPIEVDNIVTEPNATSTKFLLYGTRGDTGVMYHLDFETLSQPLCKGVWAADSVSSDYETWIPSDGRSTDKCMLGRQVTYTRRKQTSECFNGEKFERPVARKNCACTEENFECEMGFTRKVGSMECKFADDGQVSVPMKCTSSDYFFTDAHRKVIGDSCEGGWAPQK
;
A
#
# COMPACT_ATOMS: atom_id res chain seq x y z
N MET A 1 -4.59 -5.00 0.52
CA MET A 1 -5.90 -5.63 0.81
C MET A 1 -6.06 -5.73 2.31
N GLY A 2 -7.24 -6.05 2.82
CA GLY A 2 -7.44 -6.23 4.25
C GLY A 2 -8.87 -6.65 4.58
N THR A 3 -9.05 -7.28 5.73
CA THR A 3 -10.36 -7.64 6.26
C THR A 3 -10.90 -6.53 7.15
N GLY A 4 -12.22 -6.32 7.12
CA GLY A 4 -12.88 -5.28 7.91
C GLY A 4 -14.37 -5.24 7.65
N ASN A 5 -15.00 -4.12 8.00
CA ASN A 5 -16.43 -3.90 7.82
C ASN A 5 -16.71 -2.44 7.47
N VAL A 6 -17.84 -2.19 6.79
CA VAL A 6 -18.30 -0.82 6.51
C VAL A 6 -19.21 -0.36 7.65
N GLY A 7 -18.79 0.67 8.39
CA GLY A 7 -19.58 1.24 9.47
C GLY A 7 -18.79 2.20 10.36
N PRO A 8 -19.44 2.77 11.39
CA PRO A 8 -18.80 3.72 12.30
C PRO A 8 -17.81 3.08 13.28
N TYR A 9 -17.85 1.75 13.44
CA TYR A 9 -17.00 1.00 14.37
C TYR A 9 -16.62 -0.36 13.76
N LEU A 10 -15.52 -0.93 14.25
CA LEU A 10 -15.12 -2.29 13.90
C LEU A 10 -16.10 -3.31 14.45
N ARG A 11 -16.39 -4.33 13.65
CA ARG A 11 -17.16 -5.52 14.01
C ARG A 11 -16.23 -6.72 14.08
N PHE A 12 -16.54 -7.64 14.99
CA PHE A 12 -15.74 -8.85 15.21
C PHE A 12 -16.47 -10.11 14.76
N GLU A 13 -17.75 -9.99 14.44
CA GLU A 13 -18.58 -11.06 13.97
C GLU A 13 -18.15 -11.48 12.54
N PRO A 14 -17.89 -12.78 12.29
CA PRO A 14 -17.42 -13.25 10.99
C PRO A 14 -18.36 -12.95 9.83
N ASP A 15 -19.67 -12.91 10.06
CA ASP A 15 -20.69 -12.59 9.06
C ASP A 15 -20.80 -11.08 8.76
N GLN A 16 -20.12 -10.25 9.54
CA GLN A 16 -20.03 -8.80 9.34
C GLN A 16 -18.65 -8.36 8.86
N THR A 17 -17.73 -9.30 8.63
CA THR A 17 -16.36 -9.05 8.21
C THR A 17 -16.17 -9.52 6.77
N ASN A 18 -15.75 -8.60 5.90
CA ASN A 18 -15.49 -8.85 4.49
C ASN A 18 -14.04 -8.48 4.14
N THR A 19 -13.59 -8.92 2.96
CA THR A 19 -12.25 -8.62 2.43
C THR A 19 -12.35 -7.48 1.42
N TYR A 20 -11.55 -6.44 1.62
CA TYR A 20 -11.54 -5.22 0.82
C TYR A 20 -10.18 -5.00 0.15
N MET A 21 -10.21 -4.33 -0.99
CA MET A 21 -9.04 -3.99 -1.79
C MET A 21 -9.02 -2.52 -2.15
N SER A 22 -7.81 -1.94 -2.15
CA SER A 22 -7.53 -0.63 -2.73
C SER A 22 -6.36 -0.76 -3.70
N ARG A 23 -6.46 -0.08 -4.84
CA ARG A 23 -5.44 -0.01 -5.90
C ARG A 23 -4.73 1.35 -5.95
N ASP A 24 -5.13 2.29 -5.09
CA ASP A 24 -4.64 3.66 -5.08
C ASP A 24 -4.04 4.08 -3.72
N GLY A 25 -3.68 3.10 -2.88
CA GLY A 25 -3.03 3.35 -1.60
C GLY A 25 -4.01 3.71 -0.48
N GLY A 26 -5.29 3.34 -0.62
CA GLY A 26 -6.30 3.48 0.43
C GLY A 26 -7.23 4.69 0.24
N LEU A 27 -7.17 5.38 -0.90
CA LEU A 27 -8.06 6.50 -1.20
C LEU A 27 -9.46 6.00 -1.60
N THR A 28 -9.51 4.97 -2.45
CA THR A 28 -10.74 4.25 -2.78
C THR A 28 -10.62 2.77 -2.43
N TRP A 29 -11.76 2.19 -2.04
CA TRP A 29 -11.87 0.80 -1.63
C TRP A 29 -13.02 0.12 -2.34
N VAL A 30 -12.81 -1.15 -2.70
CA VAL A 30 -13.84 -2.05 -3.23
C VAL A 30 -13.93 -3.29 -2.35
N GLU A 31 -15.13 -3.83 -2.20
CA GLU A 31 -15.32 -5.15 -1.60
C GLU A 31 -14.80 -6.20 -2.58
N ALA A 32 -13.71 -6.88 -2.23
CA ALA A 32 -13.10 -7.91 -3.06
C ALA A 32 -13.83 -9.24 -2.89
N HIS A 33 -14.19 -9.60 -1.65
CA HIS A 33 -14.94 -10.82 -1.36
C HIS A 33 -15.70 -10.69 -0.03
N LYS A 34 -16.82 -11.42 0.09
CA LYS A 34 -17.57 -11.55 1.35
C LYS A 34 -16.92 -12.57 2.27
N GLY A 35 -16.78 -12.24 3.56
CA GLY A 35 -16.02 -13.04 4.52
C GLY A 35 -14.55 -12.63 4.61
N ALA A 36 -13.89 -13.14 5.65
CA ALA A 36 -12.45 -13.02 5.84
C ALA A 36 -11.72 -14.04 4.96
N PHE A 37 -10.72 -13.54 4.24
CA PHE A 37 -9.88 -14.33 3.34
C PHE A 37 -8.42 -14.01 3.63
N ILE A 38 -7.60 -15.04 3.69
CA ILE A 38 -6.15 -14.89 3.56
C ILE A 38 -5.81 -14.71 2.09
N TYR A 39 -4.81 -13.88 1.80
CA TYR A 39 -4.44 -13.51 0.44
C TYR A 39 -2.93 -13.39 0.29
N GLU A 40 -2.45 -13.63 -0.92
CA GLU A 40 -1.06 -13.44 -1.30
C GLU A 40 -0.97 -12.81 -2.70
N PHE A 41 0.07 -11.99 -2.91
CA PHE A 41 0.34 -11.32 -4.18
C PHE A 41 1.48 -11.99 -4.93
N GLY A 42 1.34 -12.08 -6.24
CA GLY A 42 2.42 -12.47 -7.16
C GLY A 42 2.47 -11.53 -8.37
N ASP A 43 3.43 -11.77 -9.27
CA ASP A 43 3.66 -10.94 -10.47
C ASP A 43 3.67 -9.43 -10.19
N HIS A 44 4.36 -9.01 -9.12
CA HIS A 44 4.46 -7.61 -8.67
C HIS A 44 3.09 -6.98 -8.31
N GLY A 45 2.17 -7.79 -7.80
CA GLY A 45 0.80 -7.41 -7.47
C GLY A 45 -0.19 -7.55 -8.64
N GLY A 46 0.28 -8.07 -9.79
CA GLY A 46 -0.56 -8.34 -10.95
C GLY A 46 -1.47 -9.56 -10.78
N LEU A 47 -1.08 -10.49 -9.91
CA LEU A 47 -1.82 -11.70 -9.57
C LEU A 47 -2.11 -11.73 -8.07
N ILE A 48 -3.36 -12.03 -7.72
CA ILE A 48 -3.85 -12.09 -6.35
C ILE A 48 -4.50 -13.45 -6.16
N VAL A 49 -4.11 -14.18 -5.12
CA VAL A 49 -4.67 -15.48 -4.77
C VAL A 49 -5.20 -15.41 -3.35
N MET A 50 -6.41 -15.91 -3.12
CA MET A 50 -7.09 -15.86 -1.84
C MET A 50 -7.80 -17.17 -1.50
N ALA A 51 -7.99 -17.42 -0.21
CA ALA A 51 -8.83 -18.51 0.27
C ALA A 51 -9.51 -18.12 1.60
N ASP A 52 -10.65 -18.74 1.90
CA ASP A 52 -11.36 -18.54 3.17
C ASP A 52 -10.46 -19.03 4.33
N ASP A 53 -10.16 -18.15 5.27
CA ASP A 53 -9.26 -18.41 6.41
C ASP A 53 -10.01 -18.72 7.72
N ILE A 54 -11.35 -18.74 7.67
CA ILE A 54 -12.21 -19.02 8.83
C ILE A 54 -12.88 -20.39 8.69
N ARG A 55 -13.31 -20.74 7.47
CA ARG A 55 -14.11 -21.93 7.20
C ARG A 55 -13.36 -22.88 6.29
N LYS A 56 -13.63 -24.17 6.49
CA LYS A 56 -13.21 -25.24 5.58
C LYS A 56 -13.66 -24.92 4.16
N THR A 57 -12.71 -24.88 3.23
CA THR A 57 -12.97 -24.54 1.83
C THR A 57 -12.38 -25.56 0.88
N LYS A 58 -13.00 -25.70 -0.29
CA LYS A 58 -12.45 -26.40 -1.46
C LYS A 58 -11.94 -25.43 -2.51
N LEU A 59 -12.21 -24.14 -2.34
CA LEU A 59 -12.04 -23.12 -3.35
C LEU A 59 -10.85 -22.21 -2.99
N VAL A 60 -10.09 -21.90 -4.02
CA VAL A 60 -9.22 -20.74 -4.10
C VAL A 60 -9.86 -19.75 -5.04
N VAL A 61 -9.83 -18.47 -4.68
CA VAL A 61 -10.31 -17.37 -5.52
C VAL A 61 -9.10 -16.58 -5.96
N PHE A 62 -8.99 -16.26 -7.24
CA PHE A 62 -7.86 -15.48 -7.73
C PHE A 62 -8.30 -14.36 -8.69
N SER A 63 -7.45 -13.35 -8.83
CA SER A 63 -7.61 -12.26 -9.80
C SER A 63 -6.28 -11.95 -10.44
N TRP A 64 -6.24 -11.89 -11.77
CA TRP A 64 -5.06 -11.46 -12.54
C TRP A 64 -5.17 -10.03 -13.06
N ASN A 65 -6.20 -9.29 -12.67
CA ASN A 65 -6.49 -7.92 -13.13
C ASN A 65 -6.75 -6.98 -11.94
N GLU A 66 -5.93 -7.10 -10.90
CA GLU A 66 -5.93 -6.21 -9.74
C GLU A 66 -7.33 -6.07 -9.10
N GLY A 67 -8.10 -7.17 -9.04
CA GLY A 67 -9.41 -7.24 -8.39
C GLY A 67 -10.59 -6.73 -9.23
N GLN A 68 -10.43 -6.50 -10.54
CA GLN A 68 -11.55 -6.12 -11.41
C GLN A 68 -12.49 -7.29 -11.68
N SER A 69 -11.94 -8.50 -11.88
CA SER A 69 -12.69 -9.76 -11.90
C SER A 69 -12.01 -10.80 -11.02
N TRP A 70 -12.81 -11.74 -10.54
CA TRP A 70 -12.40 -12.83 -9.65
C TRP A 70 -12.87 -14.15 -10.24
N TYR A 71 -12.05 -15.19 -10.04
CA TYR A 71 -12.28 -16.52 -10.59
C TYR A 71 -12.11 -17.57 -9.49
N ASP A 72 -13.04 -18.51 -9.43
CA ASP A 72 -13.01 -19.61 -8.49
C ASP A 72 -12.27 -20.81 -9.09
N PHE A 73 -11.43 -21.46 -8.29
CA PHE A 73 -10.70 -22.67 -8.64
C PHE A 73 -10.88 -23.72 -7.53
N GLU A 74 -11.38 -24.89 -7.89
CA GLU A 74 -11.57 -26.00 -6.95
C GLU A 74 -10.26 -26.79 -6.77
N LEU A 75 -9.73 -26.76 -5.53
CA LEU A 75 -8.49 -27.45 -5.14
C LEU A 75 -8.65 -28.97 -5.11
N SER A 76 -9.77 -29.45 -4.54
CA SER A 76 -10.08 -30.88 -4.43
C SER A 76 -11.53 -31.11 -3.99
N ASP A 77 -12.00 -32.35 -4.12
CA ASP A 77 -13.33 -32.76 -3.67
C ASP A 77 -13.54 -32.71 -2.14
N VAL A 78 -12.48 -32.53 -1.35
CA VAL A 78 -12.54 -32.53 0.12
C VAL A 78 -12.05 -31.19 0.67
N PRO A 79 -12.83 -30.52 1.55
CA PRO A 79 -12.44 -29.21 2.02
C PRO A 79 -11.27 -29.29 3.01
N ILE A 80 -10.48 -28.22 3.05
CA ILE A 80 -9.32 -28.06 3.93
C ILE A 80 -9.50 -26.82 4.81
N GLU A 81 -8.87 -26.82 5.98
CA GLU A 81 -8.64 -25.61 6.78
C GLU A 81 -7.34 -24.99 6.24
N VAL A 82 -7.42 -23.78 5.67
CA VAL A 82 -6.27 -23.11 5.08
C VAL A 82 -5.49 -22.40 6.18
N ASP A 83 -4.20 -22.70 6.29
CA ASP A 83 -3.31 -22.02 7.25
C ASP A 83 -2.66 -20.80 6.61
N ASN A 84 -2.17 -20.93 5.37
CA ASN A 84 -1.52 -19.83 4.67
C ASN A 84 -1.42 -20.05 3.15
N ILE A 85 -1.20 -18.95 2.43
CA ILE A 85 -0.76 -18.92 1.03
C ILE A 85 0.55 -18.15 1.01
N VAL A 86 1.60 -18.73 0.44
CA VAL A 86 2.91 -18.10 0.37
C VAL A 86 3.45 -18.11 -1.06
N THR A 87 4.24 -17.10 -1.38
CA THR A 87 5.04 -17.04 -2.61
C THR A 87 6.50 -16.73 -2.28
N GLU A 88 7.33 -16.56 -3.30
CA GLU A 88 8.71 -16.13 -3.09
C GLU A 88 8.78 -14.71 -2.49
N PRO A 89 9.81 -14.36 -1.70
CA PRO A 89 9.82 -13.15 -0.87
C PRO A 89 9.62 -11.80 -1.58
N ASN A 90 9.92 -11.71 -2.88
CA ASN A 90 9.78 -10.47 -3.66
C ASN A 90 8.41 -10.35 -4.36
N ALA A 91 7.54 -11.35 -4.24
CA ALA A 91 6.22 -11.41 -4.87
C ALA A 91 6.23 -11.16 -6.41
N THR A 92 7.28 -11.60 -7.10
CA THR A 92 7.45 -11.52 -8.57
C THR A 92 7.04 -12.81 -9.29
N SER A 93 6.97 -13.93 -8.57
CA SER A 93 6.55 -15.21 -9.13
C SER A 93 5.03 -15.27 -9.39
N THR A 94 4.63 -16.15 -10.30
CA THR A 94 3.24 -16.57 -10.54
C THR A 94 2.93 -17.92 -9.89
N LYS A 95 3.82 -18.42 -9.02
CA LYS A 95 3.70 -19.69 -8.32
C LYS A 95 3.47 -19.46 -6.84
N PHE A 96 2.56 -20.26 -6.27
CA PHE A 96 2.17 -20.17 -4.88
C PHE A 96 2.17 -21.54 -4.23
N LEU A 97 2.44 -21.57 -2.92
CA LEU A 97 2.21 -22.72 -2.07
C LEU A 97 1.06 -22.37 -1.14
N LEU A 98 -0.04 -23.10 -1.28
CA LEU A 98 -1.14 -23.09 -0.33
C LEU A 98 -0.99 -24.31 0.57
N TYR A 99 -1.04 -24.12 1.87
CA TYR A 99 -1.00 -25.24 2.81
C TYR A 99 -1.98 -25.07 3.95
N GLY A 100 -2.30 -26.19 4.58
CA GLY A 100 -3.32 -26.27 5.61
C GLY A 100 -3.48 -27.68 6.14
N THR A 101 -4.63 -27.94 6.76
CA THR A 101 -4.94 -29.24 7.35
C THR A 101 -6.25 -29.82 6.85
N ARG A 102 -6.33 -31.15 6.86
CA ARG A 102 -7.53 -31.93 6.59
C ARG A 102 -7.72 -32.94 7.72
N GLY A 103 -8.37 -32.50 8.80
CA GLY A 103 -8.32 -33.22 10.07
C GLY A 103 -6.89 -33.21 10.60
N ASP A 104 -6.36 -34.37 10.98
CA ASP A 104 -5.01 -34.46 11.55
C ASP A 104 -3.88 -34.56 10.51
N THR A 105 -4.20 -34.39 9.21
CA THR A 105 -3.23 -34.50 8.11
C THR A 105 -2.92 -33.14 7.49
N GLY A 106 -1.65 -32.77 7.43
CA GLY A 106 -1.18 -31.60 6.68
C GLY A 106 -1.27 -31.82 5.17
N VAL A 107 -1.73 -30.81 4.43
CA VAL A 107 -1.88 -30.84 2.97
C VAL A 107 -1.22 -29.59 2.38
N MET A 108 -0.59 -29.75 1.21
CA MET A 108 0.03 -28.66 0.47
C MET A 108 -0.33 -28.76 -1.01
N TYR A 109 -0.66 -27.62 -1.60
CA TYR A 109 -0.96 -27.43 -3.01
C TYR A 109 0.06 -26.47 -3.62
N HIS A 110 0.70 -26.89 -4.71
CA HIS A 110 1.50 -26.02 -5.55
C HIS A 110 0.62 -25.48 -6.67
N LEU A 111 0.36 -24.18 -6.65
CA LEU A 111 -0.46 -23.48 -7.62
C LEU A 111 0.46 -22.81 -8.65
N ASP A 112 0.38 -23.25 -9.91
CA ASP A 112 1.22 -22.76 -11.00
C ASP A 112 0.37 -22.05 -12.07
N PHE A 113 0.37 -20.71 -12.01
CA PHE A 113 -0.39 -19.88 -12.94
C PHE A 113 0.31 -19.65 -14.28
N GLU A 114 1.56 -20.12 -14.49
CA GLU A 114 2.20 -20.09 -15.81
C GLU A 114 1.40 -20.93 -16.83
N THR A 115 0.70 -21.95 -16.34
CA THR A 115 -0.14 -22.85 -17.15
C THR A 115 -1.31 -22.14 -17.83
N LEU A 116 -1.73 -20.97 -17.33
CA LEU A 116 -2.74 -20.13 -17.98
C LEU A 116 -2.27 -19.52 -19.30
N SER A 117 -0.96 -19.62 -19.62
CA SER A 117 -0.38 -19.20 -20.90
C SER A 117 -0.68 -17.74 -21.27
N GLN A 118 -0.79 -16.86 -20.27
CA GLN A 118 -0.95 -15.42 -20.49
C GLN A 118 0.32 -14.81 -21.10
N PRO A 119 0.19 -13.84 -22.02
CA PRO A 119 1.35 -13.20 -22.63
C PRO A 119 2.12 -12.34 -21.63
N LEU A 120 3.38 -12.03 -21.95
CA LEU A 120 4.13 -11.00 -21.23
C LEU A 120 3.65 -9.60 -21.63
N CYS A 121 3.55 -8.71 -20.65
CA CYS A 121 3.16 -7.31 -20.85
C CYS A 121 4.21 -6.53 -21.65
N LYS A 122 3.75 -5.62 -22.51
CA LYS A 122 4.59 -4.87 -23.45
C LYS A 122 4.44 -3.37 -23.27
N GLY A 123 5.45 -2.64 -23.76
CA GLY A 123 5.37 -1.18 -23.88
C GLY A 123 5.61 -0.41 -22.58
N VAL A 124 6.37 -0.94 -21.62
CA VAL A 124 6.65 -0.27 -20.33
C VAL A 124 7.21 1.16 -20.50
N TRP A 125 8.09 1.37 -21.49
CA TRP A 125 8.70 2.68 -21.80
C TRP A 125 7.77 3.64 -22.57
N ALA A 126 6.61 3.14 -23.01
CA ALA A 126 5.57 3.91 -23.70
C ALA A 126 4.25 3.83 -22.93
N ALA A 127 4.32 3.85 -21.59
CA ALA A 127 3.15 3.89 -20.71
C ALA A 127 2.15 4.96 -21.17
N ASP A 128 0.86 4.71 -20.96
CA ASP A 128 -0.29 5.52 -21.41
C ASP A 128 -0.55 5.53 -22.91
N SER A 129 0.34 4.98 -23.74
CA SER A 129 0.04 4.77 -25.16
C SER A 129 -1.00 3.65 -25.37
N VAL A 130 -1.65 3.67 -26.53
CA VAL A 130 -2.67 2.68 -26.93
C VAL A 130 -2.06 1.27 -27.09
N SER A 131 -0.79 1.19 -27.49
CA SER A 131 -0.08 -0.08 -27.69
C SER A 131 0.67 -0.59 -26.45
N SER A 132 0.57 0.11 -25.32
CA SER A 132 1.21 -0.28 -24.06
C SER A 132 0.22 -0.91 -23.09
N ASP A 133 0.69 -1.95 -22.40
CA ASP A 133 -0.02 -2.58 -21.29
C ASP A 133 0.14 -1.84 -19.96
N TYR A 134 0.85 -0.71 -19.96
CA TYR A 134 1.18 0.05 -18.77
C TYR A 134 0.57 1.45 -18.79
N GLU A 135 0.25 1.95 -17.61
CA GLU A 135 -0.19 3.32 -17.33
C GLU A 135 0.75 3.98 -16.32
N THR A 136 0.81 5.32 -16.36
CA THR A 136 1.44 6.09 -15.29
C THR A 136 0.47 6.34 -14.15
N TRP A 137 1.00 6.26 -12.93
CA TRP A 137 0.23 6.53 -11.72
C TRP A 137 1.05 7.33 -10.72
N ILE A 138 0.43 8.36 -10.16
CA ILE A 138 1.03 9.24 -9.15
C ILE A 138 0.15 9.14 -7.90
N PRO A 139 0.69 8.67 -6.75
CA PRO A 139 -0.03 8.64 -5.49
C PRO A 139 -0.52 10.03 -5.09
N SER A 140 -1.67 10.10 -4.44
CA SER A 140 -2.27 11.34 -3.97
C SER A 140 -3.12 11.07 -2.74
N ASP A 141 -3.21 12.05 -1.85
CA ASP A 141 -4.12 12.05 -0.71
C ASP A 141 -5.55 12.52 -1.07
N GLY A 142 -5.79 12.83 -2.35
CA GLY A 142 -7.07 13.34 -2.85
C GLY A 142 -7.39 14.79 -2.46
N ARG A 143 -6.51 15.47 -1.71
CA ARG A 143 -6.72 16.86 -1.25
C ARG A 143 -5.92 17.86 -2.07
N SER A 144 -4.68 17.52 -2.40
CA SER A 144 -3.79 18.38 -3.18
C SER A 144 -3.87 18.08 -4.68
N THR A 145 -4.04 19.13 -5.49
CA THR A 145 -3.95 19.04 -6.96
C THR A 145 -2.55 18.68 -7.44
N ASP A 146 -1.54 19.05 -6.65
CA ASP A 146 -0.14 18.97 -7.05
C ASP A 146 0.45 17.59 -6.73
N LYS A 147 -0.31 16.69 -6.09
CA LYS A 147 0.08 15.30 -5.77
C LYS A 147 1.48 15.20 -5.15
N CYS A 148 1.85 16.20 -4.37
CA CYS A 148 3.14 16.27 -3.74
C CYS A 148 3.04 15.71 -2.32
N MET A 149 3.64 14.55 -2.10
CA MET A 149 3.61 13.87 -0.81
C MET A 149 5.03 13.82 -0.26
N LEU A 150 5.23 14.31 0.96
CA LEU A 150 6.56 14.40 1.59
C LEU A 150 7.58 15.11 0.68
N GLY A 151 7.15 16.23 0.08
CA GLY A 151 8.00 17.11 -0.71
C GLY A 151 8.41 16.60 -2.09
N ARG A 152 7.79 15.51 -2.58
CA ARG A 152 8.05 15.01 -3.93
C ARG A 152 6.81 14.41 -4.59
N GLN A 153 6.80 14.47 -5.92
CA GLN A 153 5.96 13.64 -6.77
C GLN A 153 6.73 12.36 -7.13
N VAL A 154 6.07 11.21 -7.01
CA VAL A 154 6.60 9.93 -7.45
C VAL A 154 5.66 9.35 -8.51
N THR A 155 6.16 9.18 -9.72
CA THR A 155 5.41 8.58 -10.83
C THR A 155 5.84 7.13 -10.98
N TYR A 156 4.90 6.22 -10.79
CA TYR A 156 5.07 4.79 -11.02
C TYR A 156 4.51 4.42 -12.39
N THR A 157 5.23 3.59 -13.13
CA THR A 157 4.64 2.83 -14.24
C THR A 157 4.01 1.56 -13.66
N ARG A 158 2.74 1.29 -13.97
CA ARG A 158 2.05 0.08 -13.50
C ARG A 158 1.23 -0.54 -14.63
N ARG A 159 0.97 -1.84 -14.56
CA ARG A 159 0.12 -2.51 -15.54
C ARG A 159 -1.29 -1.90 -15.51
N LYS A 160 -1.90 -1.75 -16.68
CA LYS A 160 -3.29 -1.36 -16.78
C LYS A 160 -4.15 -2.48 -16.23
N GLN A 161 -5.21 -2.12 -15.52
CA GLN A 161 -6.16 -3.11 -14.98
C GLN A 161 -6.81 -3.94 -16.11
N THR A 162 -7.00 -3.35 -17.29
CA THR A 162 -7.58 -4.01 -18.46
C THR A 162 -6.57 -4.82 -19.29
N SER A 163 -5.29 -4.84 -18.92
CA SER A 163 -4.26 -5.60 -19.64
C SER A 163 -4.07 -6.96 -18.99
N GLU A 164 -4.56 -8.00 -19.67
CA GLU A 164 -4.46 -9.40 -19.24
C GLU A 164 -3.13 -10.00 -19.72
N CYS A 165 -2.06 -9.70 -18.97
CA CYS A 165 -0.70 -10.16 -19.24
C CYS A 165 0.10 -10.23 -17.93
N PHE A 166 1.21 -10.97 -17.91
CA PHE A 166 2.14 -10.99 -16.76
C PHE A 166 3.29 -9.99 -16.96
N ASN A 167 3.69 -9.30 -15.89
CA ASN A 167 4.88 -8.43 -15.90
C ASN A 167 6.14 -9.26 -16.13
N GLY A 168 6.20 -10.45 -15.51
CA GLY A 168 7.32 -11.37 -15.56
C GLY A 168 8.31 -11.19 -14.42
N GLU A 169 8.92 -12.30 -13.98
CA GLU A 169 9.69 -12.39 -12.73
C GLU A 169 10.86 -11.40 -12.61
N LYS A 170 11.44 -10.99 -13.74
CA LYS A 170 12.59 -10.07 -13.81
C LYS A 170 12.17 -8.61 -14.07
N PHE A 171 10.88 -8.30 -13.97
CA PHE A 171 10.38 -6.96 -14.25
C PHE A 171 10.88 -5.96 -13.20
N GLU A 172 11.54 -4.91 -13.65
CA GLU A 172 11.89 -3.77 -12.82
C GLU A 172 10.99 -2.59 -13.17
N ARG A 173 10.21 -2.15 -12.18
CA ARG A 173 9.24 -1.07 -12.36
C ARG A 173 9.95 0.27 -12.56
N PRO A 174 9.72 0.98 -13.69
CA PRO A 174 10.21 2.34 -13.82
C PRO A 174 9.53 3.28 -12.82
N VAL A 175 10.35 4.10 -12.15
CA VAL A 175 9.90 5.12 -11.19
C VAL A 175 10.60 6.43 -11.48
N ALA A 176 9.82 7.49 -11.70
CA ALA A 176 10.32 8.85 -11.82
C ALA A 176 10.04 9.64 -10.53
N ARG A 177 10.96 10.52 -10.13
CA ARG A 177 10.84 11.34 -8.93
C ARG A 177 11.11 12.80 -9.27
N LYS A 178 10.31 13.70 -8.71
CA LYS A 178 10.48 15.14 -8.86
C LYS A 178 10.22 15.83 -7.52
N ASN A 179 11.19 16.58 -7.01
CA ASN A 179 11.02 17.37 -5.80
C ASN A 179 10.09 18.56 -6.06
N CYS A 180 9.29 18.91 -5.06
CA CYS A 180 8.39 20.05 -5.09
C CYS A 180 8.97 21.22 -4.28
N ALA A 181 8.41 22.42 -4.45
CA ALA A 181 8.67 23.53 -3.54
C ALA A 181 8.12 23.21 -2.13
N CYS A 182 8.83 23.62 -1.08
CA CYS A 182 8.32 23.47 0.27
C CYS A 182 7.12 24.39 0.55
N THR A 183 6.16 23.88 1.30
CA THR A 183 5.04 24.60 1.90
C THR A 183 5.09 24.44 3.42
N GLU A 184 4.22 25.15 4.15
CA GLU A 184 4.07 25.01 5.60
C GLU A 184 3.78 23.57 6.04
N GLU A 185 3.09 22.77 5.21
CA GLU A 185 2.72 21.39 5.51
C GLU A 185 3.91 20.42 5.49
N ASN A 186 5.04 20.82 4.89
CA ASN A 186 6.27 20.03 4.88
C ASN A 186 7.06 20.16 6.20
N PHE A 187 6.53 20.91 7.17
CA PHE A 187 7.13 21.14 8.48
C PHE A 187 6.17 20.73 9.60
N GLU A 188 6.76 20.22 10.68
CA GLU A 188 6.07 19.91 11.93
C GLU A 188 6.61 20.81 13.05
N CYS A 189 5.89 20.88 14.16
CA CYS A 189 6.35 21.64 15.31
C CYS A 189 7.60 20.98 15.92
N GLU A 190 8.59 21.80 16.26
CA GLU A 190 9.76 21.34 17.01
C GLU A 190 9.37 20.97 18.45
N MET A 191 10.23 20.21 19.14
CA MET A 191 10.03 19.86 20.53
C MET A 191 9.77 21.09 21.42
N GLY A 192 8.73 20.99 22.24
CA GLY A 192 8.25 22.09 23.07
C GLY A 192 7.32 23.08 22.36
N PHE A 193 6.95 22.82 21.10
CA PHE A 193 5.94 23.57 20.37
C PHE A 193 4.75 22.69 19.97
N THR A 194 3.56 23.29 19.95
CA THR A 194 2.31 22.64 19.54
C THR A 194 1.50 23.55 18.62
N ARG A 195 0.62 22.95 17.83
CA ARG A 195 -0.32 23.68 16.96
C ARG A 195 -1.75 23.33 17.31
N LYS A 196 -2.65 24.31 17.16
CA LYS A 196 -4.10 24.08 17.32
C LYS A 196 -4.65 23.29 16.12
N VAL A 197 -5.71 22.53 16.33
CA VAL A 197 -6.41 21.83 15.25
C VAL A 197 -6.84 22.84 14.18
N GLY A 198 -6.50 22.56 12.91
CA GLY A 198 -6.79 23.44 11.78
C GLY A 198 -5.83 24.61 11.59
N SER A 199 -4.75 24.70 12.39
CA SER A 199 -3.70 25.72 12.23
C SER A 199 -2.35 25.07 11.90
N MET A 200 -1.54 25.76 11.09
CA MET A 200 -0.13 25.42 10.81
C MET A 200 0.86 26.20 11.69
N GLU A 201 0.35 27.07 12.57
CA GLU A 201 1.16 27.90 13.46
C GLU A 201 1.60 27.08 14.68
N CYS A 202 2.91 26.91 14.84
CA CYS A 202 3.51 26.27 16.01
C CYS A 202 3.76 27.31 17.10
N LYS A 203 3.21 27.09 18.29
CA LYS A 203 3.35 27.93 19.47
C LYS A 203 4.01 27.16 20.59
N PHE A 204 4.75 27.87 21.43
CA PHE A 204 5.34 27.30 22.64
C PHE A 204 4.26 26.58 23.45
N ALA A 205 4.54 25.34 23.83
CA ALA A 205 3.64 24.54 24.63
C ALA A 205 3.69 25.02 26.09
N ASP A 206 2.54 25.19 26.71
CA ASP A 206 2.45 25.65 28.10
C ASP A 206 3.02 24.63 29.12
N ASP A 207 3.45 23.44 28.67
CA ASP A 207 4.03 22.37 29.48
C ASP A 207 5.54 22.54 29.78
N GLY A 208 6.19 23.54 29.18
CA GLY A 208 7.56 23.95 29.51
C GLY A 208 8.67 22.98 29.08
N GLN A 209 8.38 21.99 28.24
CA GLN A 209 9.38 21.01 27.78
C GLN A 209 10.17 21.53 26.56
N VAL A 210 10.95 22.60 26.73
CA VAL A 210 12.00 22.92 25.76
C VAL A 210 13.32 22.35 26.24
N SER A 211 13.90 21.46 25.44
CA SER A 211 15.23 20.91 25.69
C SER A 211 16.29 21.98 25.43
N VAL A 212 16.60 22.78 26.44
CA VAL A 212 17.73 23.72 26.39
C VAL A 212 19.03 22.90 26.32
N PRO A 213 19.92 23.14 25.34
CA PRO A 213 21.19 22.44 25.26
C PRO A 213 21.99 22.61 26.55
N MET A 214 22.61 21.53 27.05
CA MET A 214 23.43 21.53 28.29
C MET A 214 24.55 22.58 28.34
N LYS A 215 24.93 23.15 27.19
CA LYS A 215 25.99 24.16 27.07
C LYS A 215 25.51 25.60 27.21
N CYS A 216 24.21 25.85 27.36
CA CYS A 216 23.68 27.20 27.56
C CYS A 216 23.97 27.64 29.00
N THR A 217 24.84 28.64 29.17
CA THR A 217 25.15 29.21 30.50
C THR A 217 24.12 30.29 30.88
N SER A 218 24.11 30.73 32.14
CA SER A 218 23.13 31.71 32.66
C SER A 218 23.18 33.10 31.99
N SER A 219 24.16 33.37 31.14
CA SER A 219 24.31 34.59 30.34
C SER A 219 24.00 34.41 28.85
N ASP A 220 23.66 33.20 28.41
CA ASP A 220 23.43 32.89 27.00
C ASP A 220 21.94 32.91 26.65
N TYR A 221 21.62 33.33 25.43
CA TYR A 221 20.29 33.23 24.86
C TYR A 221 20.20 32.00 23.96
N PHE A 222 19.20 31.16 24.18
CA PHE A 222 18.87 30.04 23.29
C PHE A 222 17.66 30.39 22.45
N PHE A 223 17.84 30.39 21.13
CA PHE A 223 16.76 30.50 20.15
C PHE A 223 16.57 29.15 19.49
N THR A 224 15.31 28.74 19.33
CA THR A 224 14.93 27.54 18.59
C THR A 224 13.84 27.91 17.61
N ASP A 225 13.92 27.36 16.41
CA ASP A 225 12.87 27.49 15.42
C ASP A 225 11.65 26.70 15.93
N ALA A 226 10.45 27.29 15.81
CA ALA A 226 9.21 26.64 16.25
C ALA A 226 8.81 25.45 15.35
N HIS A 227 9.42 25.37 14.16
CA HIS A 227 9.15 24.38 13.14
C HIS A 227 10.43 23.65 12.75
N ARG A 228 10.29 22.36 12.45
CA ARG A 228 11.32 21.55 11.82
C ARG A 228 10.75 20.82 10.62
N LYS A 229 11.61 20.48 9.66
CA LYS A 229 11.17 19.76 8.47
C LYS A 229 10.70 18.35 8.85
N VAL A 230 9.59 17.88 8.27
CA VAL A 230 9.09 16.52 8.48
C VAL A 230 10.16 15.51 8.04
N ILE A 231 10.44 14.52 8.89
CA ILE A 231 11.46 13.51 8.59
C ILE A 231 11.06 12.73 7.33
N GLY A 232 11.98 12.64 6.37
CA GLY A 232 11.77 11.98 5.08
C GLY A 232 11.23 12.90 3.97
N ASP A 233 10.84 14.13 4.31
CA ASP A 233 10.41 15.13 3.34
C ASP A 233 11.60 15.67 2.52
N SER A 234 11.46 15.68 1.20
CA SER A 234 12.51 16.10 0.27
C SER A 234 12.17 17.35 -0.55
N CYS A 235 11.25 18.20 -0.07
CA CYS A 235 10.93 19.45 -0.76
C CYS A 235 12.18 20.37 -0.87
N GLU A 236 12.23 21.22 -1.88
CA GLU A 236 13.36 22.12 -2.15
C GLU A 236 12.89 23.55 -2.40
N GLY A 237 13.53 24.53 -1.76
CA GLY A 237 13.11 25.93 -1.86
C GLY A 237 11.69 26.18 -1.34
N GLY A 238 11.06 27.29 -1.73
CA GLY A 238 9.71 27.62 -1.29
C GLY A 238 9.67 28.22 0.12
N TRP A 239 8.67 27.81 0.91
CA TRP A 239 8.48 28.28 2.29
C TRP A 239 9.58 27.74 3.21
N ALA A 240 10.01 28.58 4.14
CA ALA A 240 10.89 28.22 5.25
C ALA A 240 10.41 28.94 6.51
N PRO A 241 10.53 28.32 7.69
CA PRO A 241 10.15 28.96 8.94
C PRO A 241 10.97 30.22 9.18
N GLN A 242 10.31 31.26 9.70
CA GLN A 242 10.99 32.47 10.14
C GLN A 242 11.67 32.19 11.49
N LYS A 243 12.92 32.65 11.60
CA LYS A 243 13.73 32.60 12.83
C LYS A 243 13.34 33.68 13.82
#